data_AF-A0A562JRD6-F1
#
_entry.id   AF-A0A562JRD6-F1
#
_cell.length_a   1.000
_cell.length_b   1.000
_cell.length_c   1.000
_cell.angle_alpha   90.00
_cell.angle_beta   90.00
_cell.angle_gamma   90.00
#
_symmetry.space_group_name_H-M   'P 1'
#
loop_
_entity.id
_entity.type
_entity.pdbx_description
1 polymer ?
#
loop_
_entity_poly.entity_id
_entity_poly.type
_entity_poly.pdbx_seq_one_letter_code
_entity_poly.pdbx_strand_id
1 'polypeptide(L)'
;MRATTPGEAFLAAIAPVLEAVGSLPHARPDTDGESTAPKKQKARMLKCECATCGYTIRTARKWLEQAGAPICPIEDHGQMSHEPLDDDDSEDEGEEGG
;
A
#
# COMPACT_ATOMS: atom_id res chain seq x y z
N MET A 1 23.68 0.86 -9.44
CA MET A 1 24.16 1.19 -8.08
C MET A 1 25.57 0.63 -7.91
N ARG A 2 26.53 1.41 -7.40
CA ARG A 2 27.91 0.92 -7.17
C ARG A 2 27.95 0.23 -5.80
N ALA A 3 28.17 -1.08 -5.78
CA ALA A 3 28.35 -1.82 -4.54
C ALA A 3 29.59 -1.27 -3.81
N THR A 4 29.37 -0.70 -2.63
CA THR A 4 30.45 -0.25 -1.74
C THR A 4 30.60 -1.29 -0.65
N THR A 5 31.57 -2.19 -0.81
CA THR A 5 31.89 -3.17 0.22
C THR A 5 32.49 -2.42 1.41
N PRO A 6 31.92 -2.55 2.63
CA PRO A 6 32.45 -1.88 3.80
C PRO A 6 33.84 -2.43 4.16
N GLY A 7 34.77 -1.54 4.52
CA GLY A 7 36.11 -1.90 4.98
C GLY A 7 36.16 -2.33 6.46
N GLU A 8 37.26 -2.95 6.87
CA GLU A 8 37.45 -3.53 8.21
C GLU A 8 37.26 -2.51 9.35
N ALA A 9 37.75 -1.28 9.18
CA ALA A 9 37.60 -0.22 10.18
C ALA A 9 36.13 0.13 10.47
N PHE A 10 35.26 0.08 9.44
CA PHE A 10 33.83 0.32 9.60
C PHE A 10 33.16 -0.83 10.34
N LEU A 11 33.52 -2.08 10.00
CA LEU A 11 32.98 -3.27 10.66
C LEU A 11 33.33 -3.30 12.15
N ALA A 12 34.57 -2.94 12.51
CA ALA A 12 34.99 -2.82 13.91
C ALA A 12 34.21 -1.71 14.65
N ALA A 13 33.96 -0.58 13.99
CA ALA A 13 33.23 0.55 14.58
C ALA A 13 31.73 0.24 14.82
N ILE A 14 31.09 -0.54 13.95
CA ILE A 14 29.65 -0.81 14.03
C ILE A 14 29.30 -2.01 14.95
N ALA A 15 30.24 -2.93 15.19
CA ALA A 15 30.03 -4.11 16.03
C ALA A 15 29.39 -3.82 17.42
N PRO A 16 29.88 -2.86 18.23
CA PRO A 16 29.25 -2.58 19.53
C PRO A 16 27.83 -2.00 19.41
N VAL A 17 27.52 -1.31 18.31
CA VAL A 17 26.18 -0.77 18.04
C VAL A 17 25.21 -1.91 17.71
N LEU A 18 25.63 -2.87 16.90
CA LEU A 18 24.80 -4.03 16.55
C LEU A 18 24.48 -4.89 17.78
N GLU A 19 25.45 -5.09 18.67
CA GLU A 19 25.24 -5.82 19.93
C GLU A 19 24.20 -5.10 20.82
N ALA A 20 24.25 -3.78 20.91
CA ALA A 20 23.33 -2.99 21.72
C ALA A 20 21.89 -2.95 21.15
N VAL A 21 21.73 -2.94 19.83
CA VAL A 21 20.42 -2.88 19.16
C VAL A 21 19.72 -4.24 19.16
N GLY A 22 20.48 -5.33 19.16
CA GLY A 22 19.94 -6.69 19.14
C GLY A 22 19.28 -7.05 17.80
N SER A 23 18.53 -8.17 17.79
CA SER A 23 17.85 -8.64 16.59
C SER A 23 16.72 -7.70 16.17
N LEU A 24 16.64 -7.39 14.87
CA LEU A 24 15.55 -6.59 14.33
C LEU A 24 14.19 -7.26 14.64
N PRO A 25 13.26 -6.58 15.34
CA PRO A 25 12.01 -7.20 15.80
C PRO A 25 10.97 -7.40 14.68
N HIS A 26 11.25 -6.95 13.46
CA HIS A 26 10.38 -7.07 12.30
C HIS A 26 10.93 -8.11 11.33
N ALA A 27 10.03 -8.74 10.56
CA ALA A 27 10.42 -9.65 9.49
C ALA A 27 11.44 -8.96 8.57
N ARG A 28 12.49 -9.70 8.18
CA ARG A 28 13.48 -9.21 7.22
C ARG A 28 12.74 -8.73 5.97
N PRO A 29 12.98 -7.50 5.50
CA PRO A 29 12.45 -7.06 4.22
C PRO A 29 12.90 -8.04 3.13
N ASP A 30 12.01 -8.40 2.22
CA ASP A 30 12.38 -9.19 1.06
C ASP A 30 13.31 -8.33 0.19
N THR A 31 14.60 -8.69 0.21
CA THR A 31 15.66 -8.01 -0.55
C THR A 31 16.19 -8.87 -1.69
N ASP A 32 15.59 -10.04 -1.93
CA ASP A 32 16.13 -11.02 -2.87
C ASP A 32 15.65 -10.75 -4.32
N GLY A 33 14.72 -9.81 -4.51
CA GLY A 33 14.28 -9.29 -5.81
C GLY A 33 15.05 -8.07 -6.33
N GLU A 34 14.81 -7.70 -7.59
CA GLU A 34 15.40 -6.53 -8.26
C GLU A 34 15.04 -5.19 -7.59
N SER A 35 13.95 -5.17 -6.79
CA SER A 35 13.52 -4.01 -6.02
C SER A 35 13.01 -4.41 -4.65
N THR A 36 13.38 -3.64 -3.63
CA THR A 36 12.78 -3.68 -2.28
C THR A 36 11.47 -2.89 -2.23
N ALA A 37 10.97 -2.40 -3.36
CA ALA A 37 9.71 -1.67 -3.41
C ALA A 37 8.56 -2.62 -3.06
N PRO A 38 7.63 -2.20 -2.18
CA PRO A 38 6.45 -3.00 -1.89
C PRO A 38 5.69 -3.29 -3.18
N LYS A 39 5.14 -4.51 -3.28
CA LYS A 39 4.30 -4.93 -4.42
C LYS A 39 3.32 -3.82 -4.75
N LYS A 40 3.23 -3.48 -6.04
CA LYS A 40 2.29 -2.47 -6.52
C LYS A 40 0.92 -2.77 -5.94
N GLN A 41 0.35 -1.81 -5.21
CA GLN A 41 -1.01 -1.90 -4.68
C GLN A 41 -1.95 -2.06 -5.89
N LYS A 42 -2.41 -3.30 -6.13
CA LYS A 42 -3.32 -3.62 -7.23
C LYS A 42 -4.71 -3.01 -7.00
N ALA A 43 -5.11 -2.80 -5.74
CA ALA A 43 -6.38 -2.18 -5.39
C ALA A 43 -6.30 -0.65 -5.48
N ARG A 44 -6.70 -0.09 -6.62
CA ARG A 44 -6.89 1.37 -6.76
C ARG A 44 -8.08 1.79 -5.89
N MET A 45 -7.87 2.70 -4.94
CA MET A 45 -8.96 3.27 -4.17
C MET A 45 -9.83 4.19 -5.04
N LEU A 46 -11.14 4.05 -4.93
CA LEU A 46 -12.17 4.78 -5.67
C LEU A 46 -12.54 6.05 -4.91
N LYS A 47 -12.69 7.16 -5.64
CA LYS A 47 -13.05 8.46 -5.07
C LYS A 47 -14.57 8.51 -4.85
N CYS A 48 -14.97 8.96 -3.67
CA CYS A 48 -16.32 9.40 -3.38
C CYS A 48 -16.33 10.90 -3.05
N GLU A 49 -17.39 11.60 -3.41
CA GLU A 49 -17.52 13.04 -3.22
C GLU A 49 -18.91 13.41 -2.67
N CYS A 50 -18.97 14.34 -1.72
CA CYS A 50 -20.22 14.87 -1.21
C CYS A 50 -20.74 15.95 -2.16
N ALA A 51 -21.96 15.79 -2.67
CA ALA A 51 -22.58 16.75 -3.57
C ALA A 51 -22.88 18.12 -2.93
N THR A 52 -23.00 18.18 -1.60
CA THR A 52 -23.35 19.42 -0.88
C THR A 52 -22.13 20.30 -0.58
N CYS A 53 -21.01 19.70 -0.15
CA CYS A 53 -19.84 20.45 0.33
C CYS A 53 -18.53 20.15 -0.40
N GLY A 54 -18.52 19.17 -1.31
CA GLY A 54 -17.30 18.77 -2.02
C GLY A 54 -16.28 18.00 -1.16
N TYR A 55 -16.65 17.56 0.05
CA TYR A 55 -15.78 16.66 0.83
C TYR A 55 -15.49 15.39 0.02
N THR A 56 -14.22 14.97 -0.02
CA THR A 56 -13.81 13.78 -0.76
C THR A 56 -13.20 12.75 0.16
N ILE A 57 -13.52 11.49 -0.10
CA ILE A 57 -12.93 10.33 0.55
C ILE A 57 -12.55 9.31 -0.52
N ARG A 58 -11.60 8.43 -0.22
CA ARG A 58 -11.28 7.29 -1.07
C ARG A 58 -11.60 6.01 -0.32
N THR A 59 -12.25 5.06 -0.98
CA THR A 59 -12.59 3.74 -0.42
C THR A 59 -12.28 2.62 -1.41
N ALA A 60 -12.23 1.38 -0.93
CA ALA A 60 -12.02 0.22 -1.79
C ALA A 60 -13.33 -0.21 -2.46
N ARG A 61 -13.25 -0.76 -3.69
CA ARG A 61 -14.39 -1.34 -4.43
C ARG A 61 -15.24 -2.26 -3.56
N LYS A 62 -14.59 -3.17 -2.82
CA LYS A 62 -15.22 -4.07 -1.86
C LYS A 62 -16.24 -3.38 -0.94
N TRP A 63 -15.91 -2.20 -0.43
CA TRP A 63 -16.80 -1.49 0.50
C TRP A 63 -17.96 -0.81 -0.21
N LEU A 64 -17.76 -0.32 -1.43
CA LEU A 64 -18.85 0.23 -2.24
C LEU A 64 -19.86 -0.86 -2.61
N GLU A 65 -19.38 -2.06 -2.97
CA GLU A 65 -20.25 -3.18 -3.32
C GLU A 65 -21.00 -3.75 -2.11
N GLN A 66 -20.32 -3.86 -0.96
CA GLN A 66 -20.90 -4.50 0.23
C GLN A 66 -21.72 -3.56 1.12
N ALA A 67 -21.29 -2.31 1.25
CA ALA A 67 -21.87 -1.35 2.19
C ALA A 67 -22.39 -0.07 1.51
N GLY A 68 -22.14 0.11 0.21
CA GLY A 68 -22.49 1.33 -0.50
C GLY A 68 -21.51 2.48 -0.27
N ALA A 69 -21.88 3.65 -0.80
CA ALA A 69 -21.08 4.86 -0.66
C ALA A 69 -21.10 5.38 0.80
N PRO A 70 -19.99 5.93 1.30
CA PRO A 70 -19.93 6.49 2.65
C PRO A 70 -20.86 7.70 2.82
N ILE A 71 -21.21 7.99 4.08
CA ILE A 71 -21.93 9.20 4.48
C ILE A 71 -20.93 10.33 4.73
N CYS A 72 -21.28 11.54 4.32
CA CYS A 72 -20.48 12.73 4.59
C CYS A 72 -20.40 13.00 6.11
N PRO A 73 -19.22 13.34 6.67
CA PRO A 73 -19.07 13.58 8.10
C PRO A 73 -19.69 14.90 8.59
N ILE A 74 -20.25 15.72 7.69
CA ILE A 74 -20.96 16.94 8.04
C ILE A 74 -22.44 16.59 8.19
N GLU A 75 -23.03 17.04 9.29
CA GLU A 75 -24.46 16.85 9.58
C GLU A 75 -25.35 17.26 8.39
N ASP A 76 -26.42 16.52 8.18
CA ASP A 76 -27.42 16.74 7.11
C ASP A 76 -26.95 16.59 5.65
N HIS A 77 -25.70 16.19 5.37
CA HIS A 77 -25.21 16.03 3.98
C HIS A 77 -25.50 14.66 3.35
N GLY A 78 -25.67 13.61 4.15
CA GLY A 78 -26.07 12.28 3.67
C GLY A 78 -25.01 11.52 2.84
N GLN A 79 -25.48 10.61 1.98
CA GLN A 79 -24.64 9.67 1.22
C GLN A 79 -23.86 10.36 0.09
N MET A 80 -22.58 10.00 -0.06
CA MET A 80 -21.68 10.53 -1.09
C MET A 80 -21.87 9.84 -2.44
N SER A 81 -21.42 10.47 -3.54
CA SER A 81 -21.46 9.91 -4.89
C SER A 81 -20.10 9.34 -5.31
N HIS A 82 -20.09 8.36 -6.21
CA HIS A 82 -18.88 7.83 -6.85
C HIS A 82 -19.14 7.46 -8.32
N GLU A 83 -18.08 7.34 -9.10
CA GLU A 83 -18.12 6.83 -10.48
C GLU A 83 -18.68 5.38 -10.49
N PRO A 84 -19.47 4.97 -11.51
CA PRO A 84 -19.90 3.59 -11.65
C PRO A 84 -18.75 2.58 -11.54
N LEU A 85 -19.06 1.43 -10.97
CA LEU A 85 -18.12 0.32 -10.88
C LEU A 85 -18.18 -0.44 -12.21
N ASP A 86 -17.16 -0.30 -13.06
CA ASP A 86 -17.07 -1.12 -14.28
C ASP A 86 -16.77 -2.58 -13.91
N ASP A 87 -17.37 -3.53 -14.62
CA ASP A 87 -17.24 -5.00 -14.42
C ASP A 87 -15.93 -5.59 -14.99
N ASP A 88 -14.88 -4.79 -15.21
CA ASP A 88 -13.65 -5.22 -15.89
C ASP A 88 -12.66 -5.98 -14.96
N ASP A 89 -13.18 -6.95 -14.21
CA ASP A 89 -12.38 -8.04 -13.62
C ASP A 89 -12.49 -9.25 -14.57
N SER A 90 -11.94 -9.10 -15.78
CA SER A 90 -11.50 -10.27 -16.52
C SER A 90 -10.22 -10.76 -15.85
N GLU A 91 -10.32 -11.91 -15.20
CA GLU A 91 -9.25 -12.60 -14.50
C GLU A 91 -8.05 -12.78 -15.45
N ASP A 92 -7.03 -11.94 -15.29
CA ASP A 92 -5.68 -12.20 -15.83
C ASP A 92 -5.11 -13.35 -14.99
N GLU A 93 -5.53 -14.58 -15.33
CA GLU A 93 -4.86 -15.80 -14.93
C GLU A 93 -3.45 -15.76 -15.52
N GLY A 94 -2.53 -15.19 -14.73
CA GLY A 94 -1.11 -15.23 -14.99
C GLY A 94 -0.66 -16.67 -15.12
N GLU A 95 -0.50 -17.09 -16.38
CA GLU A 95 0.15 -18.30 -16.85
C GLU A 95 1.52 -18.46 -16.15
N GLU A 96 1.57 -19.27 -15.08
CA GLU A 96 2.82 -19.78 -14.52
C GLU A 96 3.37 -20.86 -15.47
N GLY A 97 4.15 -20.43 -16.46
CA GLY A 97 4.96 -21.31 -17.30
C GLY A 97 6.02 -22.04 -16.47
N GLY A 98 5.96 -23.37 -16.48
CA GLY A 98 7.00 -24.28 -15.98
C GLY A 98 8.06 -24.62 -17.01
#